data_AF-A0A2K1E399-F1
#
_entry.id   AF-A0A2K1E399-F1
#
_cell.length_a   1.000
_cell.length_b   1.000
_cell.length_c   1.000
_cell.angle_alpha   90.00
_cell.angle_beta   90.00
_cell.angle_gamma   90.00
#
_symmetry.space_group_name_H-M   'P 1'
#
loop_
_entity.id
_entity.type
_entity.pdbx_description
1 polymer ?
#
loop_
_entity_poly.entity_id
_entity_poly.type
_entity_poly.pdbx_seq_one_letter_code
_entity_poly.pdbx_strand_id
1 'polypeptide(L)'
;MINKTEYRIILSSLICVGCVFLLKSNLEYTTITFGLIMGLSNFQTIKINKVLGVVLCVLFSFLSFLIAFLSFGLFSSDMSLINQDLANVLSLLISAYIIAPVSLLILYSFIFNYGNFKTKKVYITLSIILLLVVGYLIPYFKVFEKNIVIFSIWQITMSFVIHIVLGKRTPKRNRQWF
;
A
#
# COMPACT_ATOMS: atom_id res chain seq x y z
N MET A 1 1.91 14.92 -20.80
CA MET A 1 1.33 13.66 -21.35
C MET A 1 1.37 12.63 -20.25
N ILE A 2 0.22 12.30 -19.66
CA ILE A 2 0.12 11.22 -18.65
C ILE A 2 0.34 9.91 -19.40
N ASN A 3 1.34 9.13 -18.97
CA ASN A 3 1.72 7.91 -19.65
C ASN A 3 0.64 6.82 -19.39
N LYS A 4 0.41 5.89 -20.33
CA LYS A 4 -0.66 4.86 -20.21
C LYS A 4 -0.55 4.03 -18.92
N THR A 5 0.68 3.88 -18.42
CA THR A 5 1.00 3.26 -17.13
C THR A 5 0.49 4.06 -15.94
N GLU A 6 0.62 5.39 -15.96
CA GLU A 6 0.22 6.31 -14.88
C GLU A 6 -1.30 6.36 -14.71
N TYR A 7 -2.06 6.29 -15.80
CA TYR A 7 -3.51 6.21 -15.76
C TYR A 7 -4.01 4.92 -15.09
N ARG A 8 -3.32 3.79 -15.33
CA ARG A 8 -3.63 2.51 -14.69
C ARG A 8 -3.42 2.55 -13.17
N ILE A 9 -2.46 3.35 -12.69
CA ILE A 9 -2.20 3.57 -11.25
C ILE A 9 -3.39 4.25 -10.60
N ILE A 10 -3.79 5.40 -11.14
CA ILE A 10 -4.88 6.21 -10.59
C ILE A 10 -6.18 5.40 -10.62
N LEU A 11 -6.44 4.70 -11.72
CA LEU A 11 -7.64 3.90 -11.87
C LEU A 11 -7.71 2.71 -10.90
N SER A 12 -6.63 1.97 -10.71
CA SER A 12 -6.61 0.83 -9.76
C SER A 12 -6.77 1.28 -8.31
N SER A 13 -6.15 2.40 -7.92
CA SER A 13 -6.39 3.03 -6.62
C SER A 13 -7.84 3.47 -6.44
N LEU A 14 -8.43 4.11 -7.45
CA LEU A 14 -9.83 4.56 -7.41
C LEU A 14 -10.82 3.39 -7.34
N ILE A 15 -10.55 2.30 -8.08
CA ILE A 15 -11.36 1.07 -8.01
C ILE A 15 -11.29 0.48 -6.61
N CYS A 16 -10.11 0.45 -5.99
CA CYS A 16 -9.95 -0.07 -4.64
C CYS A 16 -10.75 0.74 -3.61
N VAL A 17 -10.66 2.07 -3.67
CA VAL A 17 -11.44 2.97 -2.81
C VAL A 17 -12.95 2.82 -3.05
N GLY A 18 -13.36 2.73 -4.33
CA GLY A 18 -14.76 2.53 -4.70
C GLY A 18 -15.32 1.21 -4.16
N CYS A 19 -14.56 0.12 -4.27
CA CYS A 19 -14.95 -1.17 -3.71
C CYS A 19 -15.11 -1.12 -2.18
N VAL A 20 -14.18 -0.47 -1.46
CA VAL A 20 -14.28 -0.33 0.00
C VAL A 20 -15.49 0.50 0.40
N PHE A 21 -15.75 1.60 -0.30
CA PHE A 21 -16.87 2.48 -0.01
C PHE A 21 -18.22 1.79 -0.26
N LEU A 22 -18.35 1.07 -1.38
CA LEU A 22 -19.59 0.38 -1.75
C LEU A 22 -19.88 -0.83 -0.87
N LEU A 23 -18.86 -1.61 -0.52
CA LEU A 23 -19.04 -2.87 0.19
C LEU A 23 -19.14 -2.69 1.72
N LYS A 24 -18.96 -1.47 2.26
CA LYS A 24 -18.86 -1.20 3.71
C LYS A 24 -18.07 -2.29 4.45
N SER A 25 -16.99 -2.73 3.82
CA SER A 25 -16.35 -3.97 4.19
C SER A 25 -15.57 -3.82 5.49
N ASN A 26 -15.58 -4.89 6.30
CA ASN A 26 -14.71 -4.95 7.47
C ASN A 26 -13.24 -4.82 7.02
N LEU A 27 -12.44 -4.30 7.95
CA LEU A 27 -11.03 -3.97 7.82
C LEU A 27 -10.22 -5.05 7.10
N GLU A 28 -10.42 -6.31 7.47
CA GLU A 28 -9.74 -7.47 6.90
C GLU A 28 -10.01 -7.64 5.41
N TYR A 29 -11.27 -7.53 4.98
CA TYR A 29 -11.64 -7.67 3.58
C TYR A 29 -11.06 -6.56 2.70
N THR A 30 -10.87 -5.36 3.26
CA THR A 30 -10.24 -4.25 2.51
C THR A 30 -8.81 -4.58 2.08
N THR A 31 -8.07 -5.31 2.92
CA THR A 31 -6.69 -5.72 2.61
C THR A 31 -6.63 -6.84 1.57
N ILE A 32 -7.60 -7.74 1.62
CA ILE A 32 -7.77 -8.83 0.65
C ILE A 32 -8.15 -8.27 -0.71
N THR A 33 -9.14 -7.36 -0.77
CA THR A 33 -9.55 -6.70 -2.01
C THR A 33 -8.40 -5.90 -2.62
N PHE A 34 -7.61 -5.23 -1.78
CA PHE A 34 -6.43 -4.51 -2.21
C PHE A 34 -5.40 -5.43 -2.88
N GLY A 35 -5.05 -6.54 -2.23
CA GLY A 35 -4.10 -7.51 -2.77
C GLY A 35 -4.57 -8.10 -4.11
N LEU A 36 -5.86 -8.39 -4.23
CA LEU A 36 -6.47 -8.92 -5.44
C LEU A 36 -6.42 -7.91 -6.60
N ILE A 37 -6.84 -6.66 -6.35
CA ILE A 37 -6.79 -5.57 -7.35
C ILE A 37 -5.34 -5.31 -7.79
N MET A 38 -4.39 -5.32 -6.85
CA MET A 38 -2.98 -5.12 -7.15
C MET A 38 -2.38 -6.25 -7.99
N GLY A 39 -2.72 -7.51 -7.67
CA GLY A 39 -2.30 -8.66 -8.45
C GLY A 39 -2.86 -8.65 -9.87
N LEU A 40 -4.16 -8.35 -10.04
CA LEU A 40 -4.81 -8.31 -11.35
C LEU A 40 -4.32 -7.13 -12.21
N SER A 41 -4.22 -5.93 -11.62
CA SER A 41 -3.76 -4.73 -12.34
C SER A 41 -2.32 -4.82 -12.81
N ASN A 42 -1.50 -5.63 -12.16
CA ASN A 42 -0.08 -5.82 -12.46
C ASN A 42 0.26 -7.25 -12.92
N PHE A 43 -0.72 -7.96 -13.49
CA PHE A 43 -0.56 -9.36 -13.93
C PHE A 43 0.61 -9.60 -14.88
N GLN A 44 0.98 -8.60 -15.68
CA GLN A 44 2.09 -8.68 -16.63
C GLN A 44 3.48 -8.53 -16.00
N THR A 45 3.59 -7.97 -14.79
CA THR A 45 4.88 -7.73 -14.12
C THR A 45 5.23 -8.81 -13.09
N ILE A 46 4.33 -9.79 -12.88
CA ILE A 46 4.55 -10.95 -12.02
C ILE A 46 5.65 -11.82 -12.64
N LYS A 47 6.69 -12.13 -11.86
CA LYS A 47 7.85 -12.93 -12.31
C LYS A 47 7.70 -14.44 -12.11
N ILE A 48 6.80 -14.84 -11.22
CA ILE A 48 6.44 -16.24 -10.94
C ILE A 48 5.24 -16.66 -11.79
N ASN A 49 4.71 -17.88 -11.58
CA ASN A 49 3.45 -18.29 -12.21
C ASN A 49 2.36 -17.23 -11.90
N LYS A 50 1.70 -16.71 -12.94
CA LYS A 50 0.85 -15.52 -12.83
C LYS A 50 -0.33 -15.73 -11.88
N VAL A 51 -0.97 -16.91 -11.94
CA VAL A 51 -2.09 -17.25 -11.04
C VAL A 51 -1.59 -17.34 -9.60
N LEU A 52 -0.47 -18.04 -9.37
CA LEU A 52 0.18 -18.12 -8.07
C LEU A 52 0.56 -16.74 -7.55
N GLY A 53 1.04 -15.84 -8.42
CA GLY A 53 1.41 -14.49 -8.04
C GLY A 53 0.24 -13.62 -7.60
N VAL A 54 -0.93 -13.77 -8.23
CA VAL A 54 -2.15 -13.09 -7.76
C VAL A 54 -2.57 -13.60 -6.38
N VAL A 55 -2.54 -14.93 -6.17
CA VAL A 55 -2.84 -15.53 -4.85
C VAL A 55 -1.85 -15.03 -3.79
N LEU A 56 -0.56 -14.98 -4.12
CA LEU A 56 0.47 -14.46 -3.22
C LEU A 56 0.31 -12.96 -2.94
N CYS A 57 -0.21 -12.14 -3.88
CA CYS A 57 -0.50 -10.73 -3.61
C CYS A 57 -1.56 -10.58 -2.51
N VAL A 58 -2.60 -11.41 -2.56
CA VAL A 58 -3.65 -11.45 -1.53
C VAL A 58 -3.05 -11.87 -0.19
N LEU A 59 -2.32 -12.99 -0.16
CA LEU A 59 -1.68 -13.50 1.06
C LEU A 59 -0.70 -12.50 1.67
N PHE A 60 0.13 -11.86 0.86
CA PHE A 60 1.12 -10.89 1.33
C PHE A 60 0.47 -9.57 1.77
N SER A 61 -0.64 -9.15 1.17
CA SER A 61 -1.42 -8.01 1.68
C SER A 61 -1.99 -8.30 3.05
N PHE A 62 -2.55 -9.49 3.25
CA PHE A 62 -3.06 -9.92 4.54
C PHE A 62 -1.95 -10.09 5.59
N LEU A 63 -0.81 -10.67 5.21
CA LEU A 63 0.35 -10.82 6.09
C LEU A 63 0.91 -9.46 6.52
N SER A 64 0.97 -8.51 5.59
CA SER A 64 1.37 -7.13 5.89
C SER A 64 0.42 -6.44 6.87
N PHE A 65 -0.87 -6.72 6.78
CA PHE A 65 -1.86 -6.25 7.74
C PHE A 65 -1.65 -6.86 9.12
N LEU A 66 -1.43 -8.18 9.21
CA LEU A 66 -1.12 -8.84 10.48
C LEU A 66 0.15 -8.29 11.15
N ILE A 67 1.21 -8.05 10.37
CA ILE A 67 2.45 -7.44 10.88
C ILE A 67 2.17 -6.05 11.46
N ALA A 68 1.38 -5.22 10.76
CA ALA A 68 1.01 -3.90 11.26
C ALA A 68 0.10 -3.98 12.50
N PHE A 69 -0.84 -4.93 12.54
CA PHE A 69 -1.72 -5.12 13.69
C PHE A 69 -0.94 -5.55 14.94
N LEU A 70 -0.03 -6.52 14.81
CA LEU A 70 0.85 -6.96 15.89
C LEU A 70 1.77 -5.83 16.36
N SER A 71 2.34 -5.08 15.42
CA SER A 71 3.15 -3.90 15.70
C SER A 71 2.37 -2.86 16.52
N PHE A 72 1.10 -2.62 16.19
CA PHE A 72 0.27 -1.69 16.95
C PHE A 72 0.10 -2.15 18.40
N GLY A 73 -0.16 -3.45 18.62
CA GLY A 73 -0.23 -4.02 19.95
C GLY A 73 1.04 -3.80 20.77
N LEU A 74 2.21 -4.07 20.18
CA LEU A 74 3.51 -3.90 20.84
C LEU A 74 3.83 -2.43 21.16
N PHE A 75 3.66 -1.52 20.19
CA PHE A 75 3.96 -0.10 20.42
C PHE A 75 2.97 0.56 21.37
N SER A 76 1.69 0.17 21.33
CA SER A 76 0.68 0.73 22.23
C SER A 76 0.91 0.29 23.68
N SER A 77 1.36 -0.95 23.91
CA SER A 77 1.72 -1.41 25.26
C SER A 77 2.96 -0.68 25.79
N ASP A 78 4.02 -0.56 24.98
CA ASP A 78 5.30 0.02 25.42
C ASP A 78 5.21 1.53 25.67
N MET A 79 4.42 2.25 24.86
CA MET A 79 4.27 3.71 24.95
C MET A 79 3.20 4.16 25.95
N SER A 80 2.37 3.23 26.45
CA SER A 80 1.34 3.51 27.47
C SER A 80 1.90 4.12 28.77
N LEU A 81 3.21 3.98 28.99
CA LEU A 81 3.94 4.54 30.12
C LEU A 81 4.12 6.08 30.07
N ILE A 82 3.94 6.71 28.90
CA ILE A 82 4.22 8.15 28.71
C ILE A 82 2.92 8.97 28.68
N ASN A 83 1.99 8.63 27.78
CA ASN A 83 0.65 9.23 27.66
C ASN A 83 -0.19 8.37 26.71
N GLN A 84 -1.33 7.86 27.17
CA GLN A 84 -2.13 6.87 26.46
C GLN A 84 -2.67 7.37 25.11
N ASP A 85 -3.08 8.63 25.01
CA ASP A 85 -3.60 9.19 23.75
C ASP A 85 -2.50 9.39 22.72
N LEU A 86 -1.36 9.95 23.16
CA LEU A 86 -0.19 10.15 22.30
C LEU A 86 0.39 8.80 21.84
N ALA A 87 0.44 7.82 22.75
CA ALA A 87 0.89 6.47 22.49
C ALA A 87 0.05 5.78 21.43
N ASN A 88 -1.29 5.86 21.52
CA ASN A 88 -2.19 5.27 20.56
C ASN A 88 -2.04 5.91 19.17
N VAL A 89 -1.90 7.25 19.10
CA VAL A 89 -1.70 7.97 17.84
C VAL A 89 -0.37 7.61 17.20
N LEU A 90 0.73 7.61 17.97
CA LEU A 90 2.06 7.25 17.48
C LEU A 90 2.12 5.78 17.05
N SER A 91 1.53 4.88 17.82
CA SER A 91 1.49 3.44 17.51
C SER A 91 0.71 3.18 16.23
N LEU A 92 -0.42 3.89 16.03
CA LEU A 92 -1.20 3.82 14.80
C LEU A 92 -0.39 4.38 13.61
N LEU A 93 0.27 5.53 13.79
CA LEU A 93 1.12 6.14 12.77
C LEU A 93 2.24 5.20 12.33
N ILE A 94 3.02 4.70 13.27
CA ILE A 94 4.16 3.83 12.97
C ILE A 94 3.68 2.52 12.34
N SER A 95 2.64 1.91 12.90
CA SER A 95 2.22 0.57 12.48
C SER A 95 1.50 0.57 11.13
N ALA A 96 0.45 1.38 11.00
CA ALA A 96 -0.38 1.38 9.79
C ALA A 96 0.33 2.08 8.63
N TYR A 97 1.12 3.12 8.90
CA TYR A 97 1.67 3.99 7.87
C TYR A 97 3.17 3.77 7.61
N ILE A 98 3.95 3.27 8.55
CA ILE A 98 5.37 2.96 8.27
C ILE A 98 5.56 1.46 8.02
N ILE A 99 5.15 0.65 9.00
CA ILE A 99 5.47 -0.78 9.00
C ILE A 99 4.71 -1.51 7.92
N ALA A 100 3.39 -1.32 7.81
CA ALA A 100 2.60 -1.99 6.77
C ALA A 100 3.13 -1.70 5.34
N PRO A 101 3.34 -0.43 4.92
CA PRO A 101 3.87 -0.15 3.59
C PRO A 101 5.25 -0.73 3.33
N VAL A 102 6.14 -0.69 4.32
CA VAL A 102 7.47 -1.28 4.21
C VAL A 102 7.41 -2.80 4.09
N SER A 103 6.62 -3.47 4.94
CA SER A 103 6.46 -4.93 4.87
C SER A 103 5.87 -5.38 3.55
N LEU A 104 4.84 -4.68 3.07
CA LEU A 104 4.22 -5.01 1.79
C LEU A 104 5.19 -4.84 0.62
N LEU A 105 6.00 -3.77 0.63
CA LEU A 105 7.00 -3.53 -0.41
C LEU A 105 8.06 -4.65 -0.43
N ILE A 106 8.51 -5.09 0.75
CA ILE A 106 9.44 -6.23 0.88
C ILE A 106 8.78 -7.51 0.38
N LEU A 107 7.54 -7.81 0.77
CA LEU A 107 6.85 -9.02 0.36
C LEU A 107 6.59 -9.05 -1.15
N TYR A 108 6.11 -7.94 -1.70
CA TYR A 108 5.85 -7.82 -3.12
C TYR A 108 7.15 -7.90 -3.94
N SER A 109 8.31 -7.56 -3.33
CA SER A 109 9.67 -7.79 -3.87
C SER A 109 9.88 -9.20 -4.41
N PHE A 110 9.21 -10.18 -3.82
CA PHE A 110 9.27 -11.59 -4.20
C PHE A 110 8.28 -11.98 -5.32
N ILE A 111 7.25 -11.18 -5.60
CA ILE A 111 6.22 -11.50 -6.61
C ILE A 111 6.49 -10.80 -7.94
N PHE A 112 6.93 -9.54 -7.90
CA PHE A 112 7.03 -8.70 -9.09
C PHE A 112 8.49 -8.48 -9.54
N ASN A 113 8.64 -8.18 -10.84
CA ASN A 113 9.90 -7.69 -11.39
C ASN A 113 10.06 -6.20 -11.11
N TYR A 114 10.99 -5.88 -10.22
CA TYR A 114 11.24 -4.50 -9.82
C TYR A 114 12.27 -3.79 -10.69
N GLY A 115 12.03 -2.50 -10.91
CA GLY A 115 13.02 -1.57 -11.44
C GLY A 115 14.16 -1.26 -10.48
N ASN A 116 15.07 -0.38 -10.93
CA ASN A 116 16.31 -0.02 -10.22
C ASN A 116 16.08 0.52 -8.80
N PHE A 117 16.94 0.12 -7.85
CA PHE A 117 16.78 0.37 -6.40
C PHE A 117 17.01 1.83 -5.96
N LYS A 118 17.82 2.61 -6.70
CA LYS A 118 18.20 3.98 -6.31
C LYS A 118 17.02 4.96 -6.31
N THR A 119 16.11 4.85 -7.28
CA THR A 119 14.88 5.65 -7.29
C THR A 119 13.89 5.23 -6.20
N LYS A 120 13.97 3.99 -5.70
CA LYS A 120 13.04 3.47 -4.67
C LYS A 120 13.15 4.21 -3.35
N LYS A 121 14.38 4.55 -2.91
CA LYS A 121 14.59 5.27 -1.64
C LYS A 121 13.85 6.61 -1.62
N VAL A 122 14.01 7.41 -2.67
CA VAL A 122 13.35 8.72 -2.81
C VAL A 122 11.84 8.58 -2.71
N TYR A 123 11.25 7.62 -3.41
CA TYR A 123 9.80 7.42 -3.41
C TYR A 123 9.25 6.84 -2.13
N ILE A 124 10.00 5.95 -1.46
CA ILE A 124 9.66 5.46 -0.13
C ILE A 124 9.64 6.64 0.85
N THR A 125 10.68 7.49 0.83
CA THR A 125 10.74 8.69 1.67
C THR A 125 9.59 9.66 1.37
N LEU A 126 9.28 9.92 0.10
CA LEU A 126 8.18 10.80 -0.31
C LEU A 126 6.82 10.26 0.10
N SER A 127 6.64 8.94 0.03
CA SER A 127 5.41 8.27 0.45
C SER A 127 5.24 8.32 1.97
N ILE A 128 6.32 8.12 2.74
CA ILE A 128 6.32 8.28 4.20
C ILE A 128 5.98 9.73 4.59
N ILE A 129 6.56 10.73 3.91
CA ILE A 129 6.25 12.15 4.17
C ILE A 129 4.79 12.45 3.86
N LEU A 130 4.29 12.03 2.70
CA LEU A 130 2.88 12.21 2.33
C LEU A 130 1.96 11.56 3.38
N LEU A 131 2.35 10.39 3.88
CA LEU A 131 1.62 9.67 4.91
C LEU A 131 1.58 10.40 6.25
N LEU A 132 2.70 10.97 6.67
CA LEU A 132 2.77 11.73 7.92
C LEU A 132 1.90 12.99 7.82
N VAL A 133 1.92 13.67 6.68
CA VAL A 133 1.07 14.85 6.43
C VAL A 133 -0.41 14.46 6.45
N VAL A 134 -0.80 13.41 5.73
CA VAL A 134 -2.19 12.99 5.70
C VAL A 134 -2.64 12.45 7.07
N GLY A 135 -1.82 11.65 7.74
CA GLY A 135 -2.05 11.13 9.09
C GLY A 135 -2.25 12.25 10.11
N TYR A 136 -1.49 13.35 10.00
CA TYR A 136 -1.63 14.54 10.84
C TYR A 136 -2.90 15.35 10.52
N LEU A 137 -3.36 15.35 9.27
CA LEU A 137 -4.53 16.14 8.83
C LEU A 137 -5.86 15.41 9.09
N ILE A 138 -5.90 14.07 9.10
CA ILE A 138 -7.12 13.27 9.34
C ILE A 138 -7.93 13.69 10.58
N PRO A 139 -7.33 13.93 11.76
CA PRO A 139 -8.06 14.33 12.97
C PRO A 139 -8.83 15.65 12.81
N TYR A 140 -8.42 16.52 11.88
CA TYR A 140 -9.04 17.82 11.63
C TYR A 140 -10.26 17.74 10.71
N PHE A 141 -10.42 16.64 9.94
CA PHE A 141 -11.58 16.41 9.09
C PHE A 141 -12.70 15.68 9.88
N LYS A 142 -13.51 16.44 10.62
CA LYS A 142 -14.65 15.93 11.43
C LYS A 142 -15.80 15.29 10.62
N VAL A 143 -15.77 15.36 9.29
CA VAL A 143 -16.95 15.11 8.42
C VAL A 143 -17.06 13.65 7.92
N PHE A 144 -16.04 12.83 8.12
CA PHE A 144 -16.02 11.47 7.60
C PHE A 144 -16.02 10.43 8.72
N GLU A 145 -16.75 9.31 8.55
CA GLU A 145 -16.64 8.16 9.44
C GLU A 145 -15.15 7.78 9.57
N LYS A 146 -14.58 8.01 10.76
CA LYS A 146 -13.12 7.99 11.01
C LYS A 146 -12.45 6.75 10.43
N ASN A 147 -13.12 5.61 10.49
CA ASN A 147 -12.59 4.33 10.04
C ASN A 147 -12.47 4.28 8.50
N ILE A 148 -13.52 4.62 7.74
CA ILE A 148 -13.55 4.47 6.27
C ILE A 148 -12.49 5.35 5.59
N VAL A 149 -12.27 6.57 6.09
CA VAL A 149 -11.30 7.50 5.50
C VAL A 149 -9.86 7.10 5.78
N ILE A 150 -9.55 6.65 6.99
CA ILE A 150 -8.21 6.13 7.33
C ILE A 150 -7.85 4.96 6.41
N PHE A 151 -8.78 4.04 6.16
CA PHE A 151 -8.52 2.88 5.29
C PHE A 151 -8.42 3.25 3.82
N SER A 152 -9.28 4.16 3.35
CA SER A 152 -9.22 4.65 1.97
C SER A 152 -7.89 5.36 1.69
N ILE A 153 -7.42 6.19 2.63
CA ILE A 153 -6.12 6.87 2.56
C ILE A 153 -4.96 5.86 2.57
N TRP A 154 -5.05 4.85 3.45
CA TRP A 154 -4.06 3.78 3.51
C TRP A 154 -3.98 3.02 2.19
N GLN A 155 -5.11 2.63 1.61
CA GLN A 155 -5.16 1.94 0.32
C GLN A 155 -4.66 2.78 -0.84
N ILE A 156 -5.05 4.06 -0.91
CA ILE A 156 -4.55 4.99 -1.93
C ILE A 156 -3.03 5.05 -1.86
N THR A 157 -2.49 5.19 -0.65
CA THR A 157 -1.05 5.33 -0.50
C THR A 157 -0.31 4.03 -0.79
N MET A 158 -0.83 2.89 -0.32
CA MET A 158 -0.27 1.58 -0.65
C MET A 158 -0.25 1.32 -2.16
N SER A 159 -1.35 1.62 -2.84
CA SER A 159 -1.42 1.49 -4.30
C SER A 159 -0.40 2.40 -4.98
N PHE A 160 -0.26 3.65 -4.50
CA PHE A 160 0.68 4.63 -5.04
C PHE A 160 2.13 4.17 -4.86
N VAL A 161 2.50 3.71 -3.65
CA VAL A 161 3.83 3.17 -3.34
C VAL A 161 4.17 2.01 -4.27
N ILE A 162 3.30 1.00 -4.35
CA ILE A 162 3.60 -0.20 -5.14
C ILE A 162 3.72 0.16 -6.62
N HIS A 163 2.81 0.98 -7.14
CA HIS A 163 2.86 1.35 -8.54
C HIS A 163 4.08 2.21 -8.90
N ILE A 164 4.56 3.06 -7.99
CA ILE A 164 5.82 3.77 -8.20
C ILE A 164 7.00 2.79 -8.23
N VAL A 165 7.00 1.80 -7.33
CA VAL A 165 8.10 0.84 -7.21
C VAL A 165 8.09 -0.15 -8.40
N LEU A 166 6.90 -0.47 -8.94
CA LEU A 166 6.71 -1.23 -10.19
C LEU A 166 6.90 -0.37 -11.45
N GLY A 167 6.75 0.96 -11.35
CA GLY A 167 6.60 1.91 -12.46
C GLY A 167 7.85 2.19 -13.30
N LYS A 168 8.95 1.44 -13.17
CA LYS A 168 10.13 1.60 -14.03
C LYS A 168 10.70 0.28 -14.55
N ARG A 169 10.16 -0.15 -15.69
CA ARG A 169 10.87 -0.49 -16.93
C ARG A 169 9.81 -0.67 -18.02
N THR A 170 9.65 0.32 -18.90
CA THR A 170 9.43 -0.05 -20.30
C THR A 170 10.70 -0.80 -20.70
N PRO A 171 10.64 -2.11 -21.02
CA PRO A 171 11.77 -2.72 -21.70
C PRO A 171 11.99 -1.86 -22.96
N LYS A 172 13.22 -1.37 -23.16
CA LYS A 172 13.64 -0.99 -24.51
C LYS A 172 13.30 -2.21 -25.35
N ARG A 173 12.26 -2.09 -26.17
CA ARG A 173 11.93 -3.07 -27.19
C ARG A 173 13.19 -3.12 -28.04
N ASN A 174 14.04 -4.13 -27.82
CA ASN A 174 15.10 -4.45 -28.74
C ASN A 174 14.38 -4.77 -30.04
N ARG A 175 14.27 -3.76 -30.92
CA ARG A 175 14.15 -3.95 -32.35
C ARG A 175 15.47 -4.58 -32.78
N GLN A 176 15.63 -5.87 -32.53
CA GLN A 176 16.43 -6.68 -33.42
C GLN A 176 15.42 -7.28 -34.39
N TRP A 177 15.25 -6.54 -35.48
CA TRP A 177 14.79 -7.11 -36.73
C TRP A 177 15.91 -8.04 -37.18
N PHE A 178 15.60 -9.32 -37.27
CA PHE A 178 16.18 -10.20 -38.27
C PHE A 178 15.02 -10.61 -39.18
#